data_AF-A0A336JZF0-F1
#
_entry.id   AF-A0A336JZF0-F1
#
_cell.length_a   1.000
_cell.length_b   1.000
_cell.length_c   1.000
_cell.angle_alpha   90.00
_cell.angle_beta   90.00
_cell.angle_gamma   90.00
#
_symmetry.space_group_name_H-M   'P 1'
#
loop_
_entity.id
_entity.type
_entity.pdbx_description
1 polymer ?
#
loop_
_entity_poly.entity_id
_entity_poly.type
_entity_poly.pdbx_seq_one_letter_code
_entity_poly.pdbx_strand_id
1 'polypeptide(L)'
;MTFLPTKYVPLDASMIGVASIIMGGLKSNDTVSTLWDRVRLHPQIRTFDRYAEALTFLFAANLIDVRNGILIQPAGGGKAA
;
A
#
# COMPACT_ATOMS: atom_id res chain seq x y z
N MET A 1 23.74 7.26 27.81
CA MET A 1 23.65 6.65 26.46
C MET A 1 22.68 7.47 25.65
N THR A 2 23.22 8.25 24.71
CA THR A 2 22.45 9.21 23.91
C THR A 2 21.69 8.46 22.83
N PHE A 3 20.36 8.39 22.94
CA PHE A 3 19.49 8.00 21.83
C PHE A 3 19.56 9.10 20.76
N LEU A 4 20.55 9.04 19.88
CA LEU A 4 20.55 9.87 18.69
C LEU A 4 19.35 9.44 17.84
N PRO A 5 18.39 10.32 17.50
CA PRO A 5 17.30 9.95 16.64
C PRO A 5 17.92 9.68 15.27
N THR A 6 18.04 8.42 14.89
CA THR A 6 18.43 8.06 13.53
C THR A 6 17.31 8.58 12.62
N LYS A 7 17.54 9.73 11.98
CA LYS A 7 16.62 10.40 11.02
C LYS A 7 16.34 9.55 9.76
N TYR A 8 16.88 8.32 9.72
CA TYR A 8 16.74 7.36 8.65
C TYR A 8 15.58 6.43 8.96
N VAL A 9 14.44 6.69 8.34
CA VAL A 9 13.39 5.67 8.21
C VAL A 9 13.82 4.79 7.04
N PRO A 10 14.11 3.49 7.26
CA PRO A 10 14.41 2.58 6.15
C PRO A 10 13.24 2.63 5.16
N LEU A 11 13.53 2.58 3.85
CA LEU A 11 12.51 2.75 2.81
C LEU A 11 11.36 1.73 2.96
N ASP A 12 11.72 0.53 3.37
CA ASP A 12 10.84 -0.57 3.77
C ASP A 12 9.85 -0.22 4.90
N ALA A 13 10.22 0.70 5.79
CA ALA A 13 9.36 1.20 6.86
C ALA A 13 8.70 2.54 6.51
N SER A 14 9.03 3.13 5.35
CA SER A 14 8.42 4.35 4.83
C SER A 14 7.06 4.06 4.21
N MET A 15 6.17 5.06 4.22
CA MET A 15 4.86 4.99 3.57
C MET A 15 4.98 4.63 2.08
N ILE A 16 6.04 5.07 1.40
CA ILE A 16 6.29 4.75 -0.02
C ILE A 16 6.59 3.25 -0.20
N GLY A 17 7.40 2.64 0.67
CA GLY A 17 7.69 1.20 0.61
C GLY A 17 6.45 0.35 0.95
N VAL A 18 5.66 0.79 1.91
CA VAL A 18 4.37 0.15 2.23
C VAL A 18 3.41 0.24 1.04
N ALA A 19 3.30 1.41 0.42
CA ALA A 19 2.46 1.61 -0.76
C ALA A 19 2.90 0.76 -1.96
N SER A 20 4.21 0.58 -2.18
CA SER A 20 4.70 -0.26 -3.27
C SER A 20 4.39 -1.74 -3.05
N ILE A 21 4.46 -2.25 -1.81
CA ILE A 21 4.04 -3.61 -1.48
C ILE A 21 2.55 -3.81 -1.75
N ILE A 22 1.71 -2.87 -1.29
CA ILE A 22 0.25 -2.94 -1.49
C ILE A 22 -0.08 -2.91 -2.98
N MET A 23 0.61 -2.08 -3.75
CA MET A 23 0.41 -1.97 -5.19
C MET A 23 0.87 -3.23 -5.93
N GLY A 24 2.02 -3.81 -5.55
CA GLY A 24 2.47 -5.10 -6.10
C GLY A 24 1.58 -6.28 -5.70
N GLY A 25 0.84 -6.15 -4.59
CA GLY A 25 -0.14 -7.12 -4.13
C GLY A 25 -1.53 -6.98 -4.77
N LEU A 26 -1.82 -5.89 -5.48
CA LEU A 26 -3.15 -5.59 -6.03
C LEU A 26 -3.43 -6.46 -7.28
N LYS A 27 -4.57 -7.16 -7.28
CA LYS A 27 -5.08 -7.89 -8.45
C LYS A 27 -6.38 -7.30 -8.97
N SER A 28 -6.74 -7.66 -10.19
CA SER A 28 -8.03 -7.33 -10.78
C SER A 28 -9.17 -7.83 -9.89
N ASN A 29 -10.17 -6.97 -9.66
CA ASN A 29 -11.33 -7.23 -8.81
C ASN A 29 -11.04 -7.47 -7.31
N ASP A 30 -9.89 -7.03 -6.79
CA ASP A 30 -9.66 -7.10 -5.35
C ASP A 30 -10.55 -6.09 -4.60
N THR A 31 -11.03 -6.51 -3.42
CA THR A 31 -11.64 -5.63 -2.42
C THR A 31 -10.58 -5.22 -1.39
N VAL A 32 -10.91 -4.23 -0.57
CA VAL A 32 -10.04 -3.83 0.55
C VAL A 32 -9.74 -5.01 1.48
N SER A 33 -10.74 -5.84 1.79
CA SER A 33 -10.56 -6.99 2.69
C SER A 33 -9.71 -8.11 2.07
N THR A 34 -9.93 -8.43 0.79
CA THR A 34 -9.17 -9.51 0.12
C THR A 34 -7.71 -9.11 -0.08
N LEU A 35 -7.45 -7.83 -0.36
CA LEU A 35 -6.09 -7.29 -0.42
C LEU A 35 -5.42 -7.31 0.96
N TRP A 36 -6.13 -6.89 2.01
CA TRP A 36 -5.66 -6.93 3.39
C TRP A 36 -5.21 -8.34 3.82
N ASP A 37 -6.04 -9.36 3.58
CA ASP A 37 -5.71 -10.74 3.95
C ASP A 37 -4.41 -11.24 3.32
N ARG A 38 -4.07 -10.74 2.12
CA ARG A 38 -2.84 -11.09 1.39
C ARG A 38 -1.62 -10.36 1.95
N VAL A 39 -1.76 -9.08 2.29
CA VAL A 39 -0.62 -8.22 2.62
C VAL A 39 -0.35 -8.11 4.13
N ARG A 40 -1.30 -8.47 5.01
CA ARG A 40 -1.17 -8.35 6.48
C ARG A 40 0.00 -9.13 7.07
N LEU A 41 0.46 -10.18 6.40
CA LEU A 41 1.59 -11.00 6.85
C LEU A 41 2.94 -10.33 6.56
N HIS A 42 2.98 -9.26 5.75
CA HIS A 42 4.21 -8.53 5.51
C HIS A 42 4.64 -7.77 6.78
N PRO A 43 5.91 -7.94 7.22
CA PRO A 43 6.44 -7.28 8.43
C PRO A 43 6.34 -5.75 8.40
N GLN A 44 6.32 -5.17 7.19
CA GLN A 44 6.32 -3.73 6.94
C GLN A 44 4.92 -3.11 7.06
N ILE A 45 3.86 -3.90 6.87
CA ILE A 45 2.47 -3.45 6.99
C ILE A 45 2.00 -3.63 8.45
N ARG A 46 2.09 -4.86 8.99
CA ARG A 46 1.80 -5.33 10.36
C ARG A 46 0.45 -4.94 11.01
N THR A 47 -0.16 -3.83 10.63
CA THR A 47 -1.29 -3.17 11.27
C THR A 47 -2.25 -2.68 10.19
N PHE A 48 -3.54 -2.68 10.51
CA PHE A 48 -4.56 -2.20 9.58
C PHE A 48 -4.42 -0.70 9.33
N ASP A 49 -4.02 0.08 10.34
CA ASP A 49 -3.86 1.53 10.20
C ASP A 49 -2.82 1.90 9.14
N ARG A 50 -1.64 1.27 9.15
CA ARG A 50 -0.63 1.49 8.11
C ARG A 50 -1.11 1.09 6.72
N TYR A 51 -1.91 0.04 6.64
CA TYR A 51 -2.53 -0.38 5.39
C TYR A 51 -3.53 0.65 4.87
N ALA A 52 -4.41 1.16 5.75
CA ALA A 52 -5.38 2.19 5.43
C ALA A 52 -4.72 3.52 5.04
N GLU A 53 -3.66 3.92 5.74
CA GLU A 53 -2.85 5.11 5.39
C GLU A 53 -2.23 4.99 4.00
N ALA A 54 -1.64 3.84 3.69
CA ALA A 54 -1.02 3.63 2.39
C ALA A 54 -2.05 3.52 1.25
N LEU A 55 -3.22 2.92 1.49
CA LEU A 55 -4.34 2.97 0.55
C LEU A 55 -4.81 4.42 0.32
N THR A 56 -4.94 5.19 1.40
CA THR A 56 -5.35 6.60 1.32
C THR A 56 -4.35 7.40 0.50
N PHE A 57 -3.05 7.17 0.70
CA PHE A 57 -1.99 7.77 -0.11
C PHE A 57 -2.11 7.39 -1.59
N LEU A 58 -2.27 6.10 -1.90
CA LEU A 58 -2.43 5.63 -3.29
C LEU A 58 -3.67 6.23 -3.96
N PHE A 59 -4.78 6.36 -3.21
CA PHE A 59 -6.01 6.97 -3.71
C PHE A 59 -5.82 8.46 -3.96
N ALA A 60 -5.21 9.20 -3.02
CA ALA A 60 -4.89 10.61 -3.17
C ALA A 60 -3.92 10.87 -4.34
N ALA A 61 -3.02 9.92 -4.62
CA ALA A 61 -2.11 9.95 -5.76
C ALA A 61 -2.77 9.56 -7.10
N ASN A 62 -4.07 9.26 -7.14
CA ASN A 62 -4.78 8.71 -8.30
C ASN A 62 -4.16 7.42 -8.86
N LEU A 63 -3.49 6.63 -8.02
CA LEU A 63 -2.91 5.34 -8.41
C LEU A 63 -3.91 4.19 -8.23
N ILE A 64 -4.92 4.38 -7.39
CA ILE A 64 -6.06 3.48 -7.22
C ILE A 64 -7.36 4.27 -7.18
N ASP A 65 -8.45 3.66 -7.60
CA ASP A 65 -9.81 4.16 -7.52
C ASP A 65 -10.70 3.05 -6.93
N VAL A 66 -11.83 3.41 -6.33
CA VAL A 66 -12.77 2.47 -5.71
C VAL A 66 -14.11 2.56 -6.42
N ARG A 67 -14.52 1.49 -7.09
CA ARG A 67 -15.81 1.41 -7.78
C ARG A 67 -16.60 0.22 -7.28
N ASN A 68 -17.80 0.46 -6.75
CA ASN A 68 -18.67 -0.59 -6.20
C ASN A 68 -17.99 -1.49 -5.17
N GLY A 69 -17.10 -0.92 -4.33
CA GLY A 69 -16.35 -1.68 -3.33
C GLY A 69 -15.13 -2.46 -3.86
N ILE A 70 -14.84 -2.33 -5.15
CA ILE A 70 -13.70 -2.96 -5.82
C ILE A 70 -12.60 -1.92 -6.03
N LEU A 71 -11.38 -2.29 -5.68
CA LEU A 71 -10.17 -1.53 -5.97
C LEU A 71 -9.82 -1.73 -7.45
N ILE A 72 -9.74 -0.62 -8.17
CA ILE A 72 -9.34 -0.58 -9.57
C ILE A 72 -8.12 0.30 -9.73
N GLN A 73 -7.28 -0.03 -10.72
CA GLN A 73 -6.21 0.86 -11.14
C GLN A 73 -6.75 1.75 -12.28
N PRO A 74 -6.78 3.07 -12.13
CA PRO A 74 -7.34 3.97 -13.15
C PRO A 74 -6.38 4.05 -14.35
N ALA A 75 -6.50 3.12 -15.30
CA ALA A 75 -5.99 3.11 -16.69
C ALA A 75 -4.56 3.62 -17.01
N GLY A 76 -3.73 3.96 -16.04
CA GLY A 76 -2.45 4.64 -16.21
C GLY A 76 -1.22 3.88 -15.73
N GLY A 77 -1.36 2.63 -15.28
CA GLY A 77 -0.23 1.91 -14.68
C GLY A 77 -0.22 0.39 -14.91
N GLY A 78 -0.72 -0.06 -16.06
CA GLY A 78 -0.67 -1.47 -16.46
C GLY A 78 -0.34 -1.63 -17.94
N LYS A 79 0.90 -1.31 -18.32
CA LYS A 79 1.48 -1.75 -19.59
C LYS A 79 2.81 -2.45 -19.34
N ALA A 80 2.76 -3.77 -19.33
CA ALA A 80 3.81 -4.74 -19.71
C ALA A 80 3.15 -6.12 -19.52
N ALA A 81 2.73 -6.81 -20.59
CA ALA A 81 3.58 -7.60 -21.49
C ALA A 81 4.34 -8.69 -20.71
#